data_AF-A0A961X0W6-F1
#
_entry.id   AF-A0A961X0W6-F1
#
_cell.length_a   1.000
_cell.length_b   1.000
_cell.length_c   1.000
_cell.angle_alpha   90.00
_cell.angle_beta   90.00
_cell.angle_gamma   90.00
#
_symmetry.space_group_name_H-M   'P 1'
#
loop_
_entity.id
_entity.type
_entity.pdbx_description
1 polymer ?
#
loop_
_entity_poly.entity_id
_entity_poly.type
_entity_poly.pdbx_seq_one_letter_code
_entity_poly.pdbx_strand_id
1 'polypeptide(L)' 'KAMPYRSRAVIEPREVLKDFGIEISESKEVRVWDSTAEIRYLVIPERPAGTGGMTEEQLAELVTRDSMIGTGFAKASA' A
#
# COMPACT_ATOMS: atom_id res chain seq x y z
N LYS A 1 -14.25 -7.81 5.69
CA LYS A 1 -13.09 -8.65 6.10
C LYS A 1 -13.32 -10.05 5.58
N ALA A 2 -12.62 -10.47 4.52
CA ALA A 2 -12.76 -11.79 3.93
C ALA A 2 -11.66 -12.72 4.46
N MET A 3 -12.02 -13.96 4.84
CA MET A 3 -11.06 -14.98 5.31
C MET A 3 -9.90 -15.24 4.32
N PRO A 4 -10.12 -15.26 2.98
CA PRO A 4 -9.05 -15.51 2.01
C PRO A 4 -7.91 -14.47 2.04
N TYR A 5 -8.23 -13.19 2.30
CA TYR A 5 -7.22 -12.14 2.38
C TYR A 5 -6.32 -12.31 3.61
N ARG A 6 -6.91 -12.65 4.76
CA ARG A 6 -6.16 -12.73 6.03
C ARG A 6 -5.14 -13.87 6.06
N SER A 7 -5.51 -15.04 5.53
CA SER A 7 -4.60 -16.18 5.50
C SER A 7 -3.52 -16.02 4.44
N ARG A 8 -3.86 -15.53 3.23
CA ARG A 8 -2.89 -15.41 2.14
C ARG A 8 -1.94 -14.23 2.31
N ALA A 9 -2.37 -13.12 2.89
CA ALA A 9 -1.51 -11.93 3.00
C ALA A 9 -0.22 -12.19 3.80
N VAL A 10 -0.22 -13.12 4.75
CA VAL A 10 0.98 -13.47 5.54
C VAL A 10 1.83 -14.59 4.93
N ILE A 11 1.27 -15.39 4.01
CA ILE A 11 1.96 -16.54 3.38
C ILE A 11 2.48 -16.16 1.98
N GLU A 12 1.64 -15.50 1.19
CA GLU A 12 1.86 -15.17 -0.22
C GLU A 12 1.58 -13.68 -0.49
N PRO A 13 2.23 -12.75 0.21
CA PRO A 13 1.89 -11.33 0.13
C PRO A 13 1.97 -10.76 -1.29
N ARG A 14 2.96 -11.21 -2.09
CA ARG A 14 3.13 -10.76 -3.48
C ARG A 14 1.99 -11.20 -4.38
N GLU A 15 1.51 -12.43 -4.24
CA GLU A 15 0.37 -12.93 -5.03
C GLU A 15 -0.93 -12.23 -4.64
N VAL A 16 -1.12 -11.95 -3.35
CA VAL A 16 -2.25 -11.14 -2.90
C VAL A 16 -2.19 -9.73 -3.50
N LEU A 17 -1.03 -9.09 -3.51
CA LEU A 17 -0.86 -7.77 -4.14
C LEU A 17 -1.13 -7.80 -5.65
N LYS A 18 -0.73 -8.87 -6.35
CA LYS A 18 -1.06 -9.07 -7.77
C LYS A 18 -2.57 -9.16 -8.02
N ASP A 19 -3.34 -9.79 -7.12
CA ASP A 19 -4.81 -9.82 -7.22
C ASP A 19 -5.43 -8.39 -7.15
N PHE A 20 -4.73 -7.43 -6.54
CA PHE A 20 -5.09 -6.00 -6.53
C PHE A 20 -4.49 -5.21 -7.71
N GLY A 21 -3.80 -5.88 -8.64
CA GLY A 21 -3.10 -5.24 -9.76
C GLY A 21 -1.78 -4.56 -9.37
N ILE A 22 -1.21 -4.90 -8.22
CA ILE A 22 0.04 -4.33 -7.71
C ILE A 22 1.18 -5.32 -7.90
N GLU A 23 2.13 -4.96 -8.76
CA GLU A 23 3.34 -5.72 -8.96
C GLU A 23 4.51 -5.09 -8.18
N ILE A 24 5.12 -5.87 -7.30
CA ILE A 24 6.31 -5.48 -6.56
C ILE A 24 7.50 -6.26 -7.12
N SER A 25 8.53 -5.54 -7.56
CA SER A 25 9.81 -6.13 -8.01
C SER A 25 10.35 -7.14 -7.00
N GLU A 26 10.95 -8.22 -7.48
CA GLU A 26 11.62 -9.23 -6.63
C GLU A 26 12.72 -8.63 -5.77
N SER A 27 13.39 -7.58 -6.27
CA SER A 27 14.44 -6.86 -5.53
C SER A 27 13.92 -5.99 -4.38
N LYS A 28 12.61 -5.72 -4.32
CA LYS A 28 11.98 -4.90 -3.28
C LYS A 28 11.37 -5.80 -2.20
N GLU A 29 11.84 -5.68 -0.96
CA GLU A 29 11.33 -6.45 0.18
C GLU A 29 9.85 -6.13 0.45
N VAL A 30 9.06 -7.16 0.80
CA VAL A 30 7.67 -7.00 1.24
C VAL A 30 7.57 -7.44 2.70
N ARG A 31 7.14 -6.52 3.57
CA ARG A 31 6.92 -6.78 5.00
C ARG A 31 5.44 -6.72 5.33
N VAL A 32 4.93 -7.76 5.98
CA VAL A 32 3.53 -7.88 6.37
C VAL A 32 3.44 -7.67 7.88
N TRP A 33 2.63 -6.70 8.29
CA TRP A 33 2.35 -6.42 9.69
C TRP A 33 0.98 -7.00 10.07
N ASP A 34 0.99 -8.10 10.82
CA ASP A 34 -0.25 -8.64 11.39
C ASP A 34 -0.62 -7.86 12.66
N SER A 35 -1.81 -7.26 12.67
CA SER A 35 -2.27 -6.38 13.75
C SER A 35 -2.85 -7.19 14.91
N THR A 36 -2.00 -7.99 15.57
CA THR A 36 -2.38 -8.92 16.65
C THR A 36 -2.40 -8.29 18.05
N ALA A 37 -1.93 -7.05 18.20
CA ALA A 37 -1.91 -6.29 19.45
C ALA A 37 -2.76 -5.01 19.36
N GLU A 38 -2.77 -4.20 20.43
CA GLU A 38 -3.44 -2.90 20.46
C GLU A 38 -2.78 -1.83 19.56
N ILE A 39 -1.62 -2.17 18.96
CA ILE A 39 -0.93 -1.31 18.01
C ILE A 39 -1.77 -1.13 16.75
N ARG A 40 -1.76 0.10 16.22
CA ARG A 40 -2.38 0.44 14.94
C ARG A 40 -1.29 0.87 13.98
N TYR A 41 -1.22 0.20 12.83
CA TYR A 41 -0.28 0.49 11.78
C TYR A 41 -0.94 1.32 10.69
N LEU A 42 -0.14 2.20 10.08
CA LEU A 42 -0.47 2.96 8.89
C LEU A 42 0.73 2.86 7.95
N VAL A 43 0.50 2.56 6.68
CA VAL A 43 1.53 2.67 5.65
C VAL A 43 1.60 4.13 5.21
N ILE A 44 2.81 4.68 5.18
CA ILE A 44 3.08 5.97 4.52
C ILE A 44 3.55 5.65 3.10
N PRO A 45 2.75 5.94 2.06
CA PRO A 45 3.13 5.61 0.69
C PRO A 45 4.30 6.46 0.21
N GLU A 46 5.09 5.92 -0.71
CA GLU A 46 6.11 6.68 -1.42
C GLU A 46 5.46 7.82 -2.23
N ARG A 47 6.07 9.01 -2.20
CA ARG A 47 5.59 10.16 -2.96
C ARG A 47 5.69 9.89 -4.46
N PRO A 48 4.61 10.04 -5.25
CA PRO A 48 4.67 9.87 -6.69
C PRO A 48 5.63 10.86 -7.34
N ALA A 49 6.34 10.42 -8.38
CA ALA A 49 7.15 11.30 -9.23
C ALA A 49 6.27 12.38 -9.88
N GLY A 50 6.87 13.52 -10.27
CA GLY A 50 6.13 14.63 -10.91
C GLY A 50 5.39 15.56 -9.95
N THR A 51 5.28 15.20 -8.67
CA THR A 51 4.51 15.96 -7.68
C THR A 51 5.27 17.11 -7.01
N GLY A 52 6.48 17.44 -7.45
CA GLY A 52 7.42 18.33 -6.73
C GLY A 52 6.90 19.73 -6.40
N GLY A 53 6.03 20.29 -7.25
CA GLY A 53 5.43 21.62 -7.08
C GLY A 53 4.03 21.62 -6.44
N MET A 54 3.50 20.47 -6.04
CA MET A 54 2.16 20.38 -5.46
C MET A 54 2.14 20.87 -4.02
N THR A 55 1.01 21.48 -3.62
CA THR A 55 0.74 21.82 -2.22
C THR A 55 0.42 20.57 -1.40
N GLU A 56 0.36 20.73 -0.07
CA GLU A 56 -0.02 19.65 0.83
C GLU A 56 -1.43 19.11 0.51
N GLU A 57 -2.39 20.00 0.28
CA GLU A 57 -3.78 19.63 -0.04
C GLU A 57 -3.85 18.82 -1.32
N GLN A 58 -3.08 19.23 -2.35
CA GLN A 58 -3.01 18.52 -3.61
C GLN A 58 -2.34 17.15 -3.46
N LEU A 59 -1.31 17.03 -2.61
CA LEU A 59 -0.67 15.74 -2.30
C LEU A 59 -1.63 14.81 -1.55
N ALA A 60 -2.45 15.34 -0.64
CA ALA A 60 -3.43 14.57 0.11
C ALA A 60 -4.47 13.92 -0.81
N GLU A 61 -4.84 14.56 -1.93
CA GLU A 61 -5.77 13.99 -2.93
C GLU A 61 -5.22 12.74 -3.64
N LEU A 62 -3.88 12.57 -3.67
CA LEU A 62 -3.22 11.40 -4.25
C LEU A 62 -3.19 10.21 -3.27
N VAL A 63 -3.28 10.47 -1.97
CA VAL A 63 -3.23 9.44 -0.93
C VAL A 63 -4.58 8.72 -0.89
N THR A 64 -4.56 7.42 -1.17
CA THR A 64 -5.76 6.56 -1.12
C THR A 64 -5.76 5.71 0.14
N ARG A 65 -6.94 5.24 0.53
CA ARG A 65 -7.07 4.25 1.61
C ARG A 65 -6.17 3.04 1.37
N ASP A 66 -6.15 2.52 0.14
CA ASP A 66 -5.40 1.31 -0.19
C ASP A 66 -3.89 1.57 -0.13
N SER A 67 -3.43 2.77 -0.49
CA SER A 67 -2.03 3.19 -0.30
C SER A 67 -1.63 3.31 1.17
N MET A 68 -2.58 3.65 2.05
CA MET A 68 -2.36 3.71 3.49
C MET A 68 -2.48 2.36 4.20
N ILE A 69 -3.08 1.36 3.55
CA ILE A 69 -3.11 -0.04 4.01
C ILE A 69 -1.88 -0.81 3.48
N GLY A 70 -1.33 -0.40 2.34
CA GLY A 70 -0.23 -1.08 1.63
C GLY A 70 -0.69 -2.03 0.53
N THR A 71 -1.96 -1.97 0.13
CA THR A 71 -2.54 -2.75 -0.99
C THR A 71 -2.66 -1.94 -2.27
N GLY A 72 -1.99 -0.80 -2.35
CA GLY A 72 -1.99 0.10 -3.51
C GLY A 72 -0.88 1.13 -3.43
N PHE A 73 -0.65 1.84 -4.53
CA PHE A 73 0.20 3.03 -4.56
C PHE A 73 -0.63 4.30 -4.40
N ALA A 74 0.02 5.40 -4.01
CA ALA A 74 -0.59 6.72 -4.17
C ALA A 74 -0.86 6.97 -5.67
N LYS A 75 -1.92 7.72 -5.99
CA LYS A 75 -2.26 8.02 -7.38
C LYS A 75 -1.09 8.73 -8.07
N ALA A 76 -0.79 8.34 -9.30
CA ALA A 76 0.13 9.10 -10.13
C ALA A 76 -0.42 10.53 -10.34
N SER A 77 0.46 11.53 -10.32
CA SER A 77 0.08 12.83 -10.88
C SER A 77 -0.06 12.68 -12.39
N ALA A 78 -1.13 13.27 -12.94
CA ALA A 78 -1.29 13.41 -14.38
C ALA A 78 -0.18 14.27 -15.00
#